data_AF-A0A355WCB2-F1
#
_entry.id   AF-A0A355WCB2-F1
#
_cell.length_a   1.000
_cell.length_b   1.000
_cell.length_c   1.000
_cell.angle_alpha   90.00
_cell.angle_beta   90.00
_cell.angle_gamma   90.00
#
_symmetry.space_group_name_H-M   'P 1'
#
loop_
_entity.id
_entity.type
_entity.pdbx_description
1 polymer ?
#
loop_
_entity_poly.entity_id
_entity_poly.type
_entity_poly.pdbx_seq_one_letter_code
_entity_poly.pdbx_strand_id
1 'polypeptide(L)' 'MNERTLRVLEYDKIKNMLMENAESSLGKELCSNLKPSTSEYEVKDSLKETQEAIDIIMKWG' A
#
# COMPACT_ATOMS: atom_id res chain seq x y z
N MET A 1 11.07 3.32 12.16
CA MET A 1 11.27 2.25 11.17
C MET A 1 12.76 2.06 10.93
N ASN A 2 13.23 0.86 10.58
CA ASN A 2 14.65 0.65 10.28
C ASN A 2 14.88 0.79 8.76
N GLU A 3 15.50 1.90 8.35
CA GLU A 3 15.77 2.21 6.95
C GLU A 3 16.66 1.17 6.25
N ARG A 4 17.64 0.59 6.97
CA ARG A 4 18.48 -0.48 6.43
C ARG A 4 17.64 -1.71 6.11
N THR A 5 16.72 -2.09 7.00
CA THR A 5 15.81 -3.21 6.79
C THR A 5 14.91 -2.96 5.58
N LEU A 6 14.29 -1.78 5.47
CA LEU A 6 13.42 -1.45 4.33
C LEU A 6 14.17 -1.52 3.00
N ARG A 7 15.43 -1.05 2.97
CA ARG A 7 16.27 -1.16 1.79
C ARG A 7 16.61 -2.61 1.43
N VAL A 8 16.95 -3.44 2.42
CA VAL A 8 17.26 -4.87 2.21
C VAL A 8 16.02 -5.64 1.73
N LEU A 9 14.84 -5.30 2.26
CA LEU A 9 13.56 -5.88 1.83
C LEU A 9 13.04 -5.26 0.52
N GLU A 10 13.79 -4.33 -0.07
CA GLU A 10 13.44 -3.66 -1.32
C GLU A 10 12.06 -2.99 -1.30
N TYR A 11 11.69 -2.40 -0.15
CA TYR A 11 10.37 -1.81 0.06
C TYR A 11 10.01 -0.73 -0.99
N ASP A 12 10.99 0.06 -1.43
CA ASP A 12 10.77 1.06 -2.49
C ASP A 12 10.43 0.42 -3.84
N LYS A 13 10.96 -0.78 -4.15
CA LYS A 13 10.55 -1.50 -5.37
C LYS A 13 9.09 -1.93 -5.29
N ILE A 14 8.65 -2.39 -4.13
CA ILE A 14 7.23 -2.77 -3.89
C ILE A 14 6.32 -1.55 -4.09
N LYS A 15 6.68 -0.39 -3.54
CA LYS A 15 5.94 0.86 -3.77
C LYS A 15 5.90 1.27 -5.23
N ASN A 16 7.01 1.10 -5.96
CA ASN A 16 7.06 1.40 -7.39
C ASN A 16 6.14 0.49 -8.20
N MET A 17 6.14 -0.82 -7.92
CA MET A 17 5.21 -1.77 -8.53
C MET A 17 3.75 -1.39 -8.25
N LEU A 18 3.43 -0.96 -7.02
CA LEU A 18 2.08 -0.49 -6.69
C LEU A 18 1.71 0.79 -7.45
N MET A 19 2.64 1.76 -7.49
CA MET A 19 2.45 3.04 -8.18
C MET A 19 2.21 2.87 -9.69
N GLU A 20 2.81 1.86 -10.34
CA GLU A 20 2.55 1.53 -11.75
C GLU A 20 1.09 1.13 -12.01
N ASN A 21 0.39 0.62 -10.99
CA ASN A 21 -1.03 0.26 -11.07
C ASN A 21 -1.98 1.42 -10.73
N ALA A 22 -1.47 2.56 -10.26
CA ALA A 22 -2.29 3.73 -9.97
C ALA A 22 -2.51 4.58 -11.24
N GLU A 23 -3.77 4.82 -11.62
CA GLU A 23 -4.09 5.59 -12.83
C GLU A 23 -3.92 7.11 -12.65
N SER A 24 -4.24 7.63 -11.46
CA SER A 24 -4.21 9.07 -11.18
C SER A 24 -2.86 9.52 -10.61
N SER A 25 -2.47 10.77 -10.91
CA SER A 25 -1.28 11.39 -10.33
C SER A 25 -1.35 11.45 -8.80
N LEU A 26 -2.53 11.73 -8.25
CA LEU A 26 -2.78 11.70 -6.81
C LEU A 26 -2.57 10.30 -6.23
N GLY A 27 -3.11 9.26 -6.89
CA GLY A 27 -2.93 7.87 -6.46
C GLY A 27 -1.45 7.46 -6.46
N LYS A 28 -0.69 7.88 -7.47
CA LYS A 28 0.76 7.65 -7.54
C LYS A 28 1.51 8.33 -6.40
N GLU A 29 1.16 9.57 -6.07
CA GLU A 29 1.74 10.29 -4.94
C GLU A 29 1.46 9.57 -3.61
N LEU A 30 0.22 9.14 -3.38
CA LEU A 30 -0.16 8.35 -2.21
C LEU A 30 0.66 7.06 -2.11
N CYS A 31 0.82 6.32 -3.20
CA CYS A 31 1.63 5.10 -3.24
C CYS A 31 3.11 5.37 -2.89
N SER A 32 3.70 6.44 -3.43
CA SER A 32 5.10 6.79 -3.17
C SER A 32 5.37 7.14 -1.70
N ASN A 33 4.37 7.74 -1.04
CA ASN A 33 4.45 8.21 0.34
C ASN A 33 4.10 7.14 1.38
N LEU A 34 3.70 5.93 0.96
CA LEU A 34 3.41 4.82 1.88
C LEU A 34 4.61 4.51 2.77
N LYS A 35 4.30 4.26 4.05
CA LYS A 35 5.25 3.82 5.06
C LYS A 35 4.64 2.63 5.80
N PRO A 36 5.44 1.66 6.26
CA PRO A 36 4.90 0.62 7.11
C PRO A 36 4.39 1.21 8.41
N SER A 37 3.31 0.64 8.96
CA SER A 37 2.85 0.97 10.31
C SER A 37 3.47 0.00 11.33
N THR A 38 3.70 0.50 12.54
CA THR A 38 4.09 -0.31 13.71
C THR A 38 2.93 -0.55 14.66
N SER A 39 1.74 -0.01 14.35
CA SER A 39 0.52 -0.20 15.13
C SER A 39 -0.26 -1.39 14.59
N GLU A 40 -0.50 -2.40 15.41
CA GLU A 40 -1.28 -3.58 15.01
C GLU A 40 -2.71 -3.19 14.57
N TYR A 41 -3.30 -2.21 15.25
CA TYR A 41 -4.63 -1.70 14.91
C TYR A 41 -4.64 -1.13 13.49
N GLU A 42 -3.71 -0.22 13.17
CA GLU A 42 -3.64 0.40 11.84
C GLU A 42 -3.36 -0.64 10.75
N VAL A 43 -2.49 -1.61 11.02
CA VAL A 43 -2.21 -2.70 10.07
C VAL A 43 -3.48 -3.51 9.78
N LYS A 44 -4.24 -3.89 10.81
CA LYS A 44 -5.50 -4.63 10.62
C LYS A 44 -6.55 -3.81 9.88
N ASP A 45 -6.66 -2.54 10.20
CA ASP A 45 -7.63 -1.64 9.60
C ASP A 45 -7.35 -1.42 8.11
N SER A 46 -6.10 -1.10 7.74
CA SER A 46 -5.71 -0.93 6.34
C SER A 46 -5.86 -2.21 5.51
N LEU A 47 -5.58 -3.39 6.10
CA LEU A 47 -5.82 -4.67 5.43
C LEU A 47 -7.32 -4.92 5.21
N LYS A 48 -8.15 -4.57 6.19
CA LYS A 48 -9.60 -4.68 6.09
C LYS A 48 -10.16 -3.74 5.01
N GLU A 49 -9.74 -2.47 4.98
CA GLU A 49 -10.14 -1.52 3.93
C GLU A 49 -9.76 -2.02 2.52
N THR A 50 -8.55 -2.61 2.39
CA THR A 50 -8.11 -3.21 1.13
C THR A 50 -9.00 -4.38 0.70
N GLN A 51 -9.38 -5.25 1.64
CA GLN A 51 -10.29 -6.36 1.37
C GLN A 51 -11.68 -5.86 0.97
N GLU A 52 -12.22 -4.88 1.68
CA GLU A 52 -13.53 -4.28 1.36
C GLU A 52 -13.53 -3.68 -0.06
N ALA A 53 -12.45 -3.00 -0.47
CA ALA A 53 -12.31 -2.49 -1.82
C ALA A 53 -12.33 -3.62 -2.88
N ILE A 54 -11.61 -4.72 -2.62
CA ILE A 54 -11.62 -5.90 -3.51
C ILE A 54 -13.04 -6.51 -3.58
N ASP A 55 -13.72 -6.65 -2.45
CA ASP A 55 -15.07 -7.23 -2.41
C ASP A 55 -16.06 -6.39 -3.22
N ILE A 56 -15.94 -5.06 -3.17
CA ILE A 56 -16.73 -4.14 -4.00
C ILE A 56 -16.40 -4.35 -5.48
N ILE A 57 -15.12 -4.38 -5.85
CA ILE A 57 -14.71 -4.62 -7.24
C ILE A 57 -15.24 -5.97 -7.74
N MET A 58 -15.15 -7.04 -6.95
CA MET A 58 -15.61 -8.38 -7.38
C MET A 58 -17.13 -8.49 -7.47
N LYS A 59 -17.87 -7.66 -6.70
CA LYS A 59 -19.33 -7.67 -6.70
C LYS A 59 -19.94 -6.84 -7.84
N TRP A 60 -19.25 -5.78 -8.27
CA TRP A 60 -19.80 -4.78 -9.20
C TRP A 60 -18.96 -4.53 -10.46
N GLY A 61 -17.72 -5.05 -10.50
CA GLY A 61 -16.80 -4.98 -11.64
C GLY A 61 -16.95 -6.13 -12.62
#